data_AF-A0A536THN0-F1
#
_entry.id   AF-A0A536THN0-F1
#
_cell.length_a   1.000
_cell.length_b   1.000
_cell.length_c   1.000
_cell.angle_alpha   90.00
_cell.angle_beta   90.00
_cell.angle_gamma   90.00
#
_symmetry.space_group_name_H-M   'P 1'
#
loop_
_entity.id
_entity.type
_entity.pdbx_description
1 polymer ?
#
loop_
_entity_poly.entity_id
_entity_poly.type
_entity_poly.pdbx_seq_one_letter_code
_entity_poly.pdbx_strand_id
1 'polypeptide(L)'
;MPFRDWRLALLYLFAIGALITWLARLTTSREEVVASPELRAAWRVLFAFACVSFVLWTAMHSIYRYLLPLELMSGALIVGLLRFFVAPRWLPIATTAVAALTIFTVRYPDWWHNEYSQHYFEVKVPPIADRAVVLLTIGEPMAYVLPFFPPDGRFLGANNNFNDPRRRNRLAAEIAKVVREHDGPLYSLSFPAGAGPEVLQAHQLRRVDGGCARIETNMVTSPIELCRLEHGDGARTEASQPQG
;
A
#
# COMPACT_ATOMS: atom_id res chain seq x y z
N MET A 1 13.73 -9.89 -4.21
CA MET A 1 13.65 -10.60 -5.52
C MET A 1 12.52 -10.00 -6.34
N PRO A 2 12.57 -10.00 -7.69
CA PRO A 2 11.47 -9.47 -8.50
C PRO A 2 10.22 -10.36 -8.39
N PHE A 3 9.06 -9.73 -8.27
CA PHE A 3 7.76 -10.39 -8.35
C PHE A 3 7.62 -11.14 -9.68
N ARG A 4 7.08 -12.36 -9.65
CA ARG A 4 6.79 -13.12 -10.87
C ARG A 4 5.48 -13.87 -10.75
N ASP A 5 4.56 -13.57 -11.67
CA ASP A 5 3.28 -14.25 -11.79
C ASP A 5 2.89 -14.40 -13.26
N TRP A 6 2.73 -15.65 -13.71
CA TRP A 6 2.42 -15.98 -15.11
C TRP A 6 0.92 -15.99 -15.40
N ARG A 7 0.05 -15.94 -14.39
CA ARG A 7 -1.41 -16.09 -14.57
C ARG A 7 -1.96 -15.04 -15.54
N LEU A 8 -1.61 -13.77 -15.33
CA LEU A 8 -2.06 -12.68 -16.20
C LEU A 8 -1.43 -12.76 -17.60
N ALA A 9 -0.14 -13.11 -17.70
CA ALA A 9 0.54 -13.27 -18.98
C ALA A 9 -0.10 -14.40 -19.82
N LEU A 10 -0.36 -15.56 -19.21
CA LEU A 10 -1.06 -16.67 -19.85
C LEU A 10 -2.47 -16.29 -20.26
N LEU A 11 -3.18 -15.54 -19.42
CA LEU A 11 -4.51 -15.04 -19.74
C LEU A 11 -4.48 -14.16 -21.00
N TYR A 12 -3.52 -13.23 -21.11
CA TYR A 12 -3.34 -12.41 -22.32
C TYR A 12 -3.01 -13.27 -23.54
N LEU A 13 -2.06 -14.21 -23.43
CA LEU A 13 -1.66 -15.08 -24.53
C LEU A 13 -2.83 -15.93 -25.05
N PHE A 14 -3.57 -16.56 -24.14
CA PHE A 14 -4.74 -17.36 -24.49
C PHE A 14 -5.90 -16.51 -25.02
N ALA A 15 -6.10 -15.30 -24.50
CA ALA A 15 -7.12 -14.37 -25.01
C ALA A 15 -6.80 -13.92 -26.44
N ILE A 16 -5.54 -13.54 -26.71
CA ILE A 16 -5.08 -13.16 -28.05
C ILE A 16 -5.19 -14.34 -29.02
N GLY A 17 -4.74 -15.53 -28.62
CA GLY A 17 -4.88 -16.73 -29.45
C GLY A 17 -6.35 -17.09 -29.71
N ALA A 18 -7.23 -16.90 -28.72
CA ALA A 18 -8.66 -17.18 -28.87
C ALA A 18 -9.30 -16.19 -29.84
N LEU A 19 -8.90 -14.92 -29.78
CA LEU A 19 -9.32 -13.89 -30.73
C LEU A 19 -8.84 -14.21 -32.16
N ILE A 20 -7.57 -14.59 -32.34
CA ILE A 20 -7.02 -14.97 -33.65
C ILE A 20 -7.74 -16.20 -34.22
N THR A 21 -7.93 -17.24 -33.40
CA THR A 21 -8.64 -18.45 -33.83
C THR A 21 -10.10 -18.18 -34.14
N TRP A 22 -10.77 -17.30 -33.40
CA TRP A 22 -12.13 -16.84 -33.70
C TRP A 22 -12.17 -16.11 -35.06
N LEU A 23 -11.27 -15.15 -35.29
CA LEU A 23 -11.18 -14.42 -36.57
C LEU A 23 -10.89 -15.37 -37.76
N ALA A 24 -10.01 -16.36 -37.59
CA ALA A 24 -9.71 -17.36 -38.61
C ALA A 24 -10.86 -18.37 -38.85
N ARG A 25 -11.75 -18.56 -37.86
CA ARG A 25 -12.96 -19.38 -38.01
C ARG A 25 -14.10 -18.60 -38.68
N LEU A 26 -14.12 -17.26 -38.60
CA LEU A 26 -15.04 -16.45 -39.40
C LEU A 26 -14.82 -16.65 -40.90
N THR A 27 -13.59 -16.98 -41.31
CA THR A 27 -13.24 -17.28 -42.71
C THR A 27 -13.28 -18.77 -43.05
N THR A 28 -13.37 -19.65 -42.04
CA THR A 28 -13.34 -21.11 -42.23
C THR A 28 -14.51 -21.74 -41.47
N SER A 29 -15.53 -22.19 -42.20
CA SER A 29 -16.70 -22.86 -41.66
C SER A 29 -16.32 -24.16 -40.95
N ARG A 30 -16.07 -24.08 -39.63
CA ARG A 30 -15.84 -25.25 -38.77
C ARG A 30 -16.84 -25.28 -37.62
N GLU A 31 -17.38 -26.48 -37.42
CA GLU A 31 -18.37 -26.84 -36.41
C GLU A 31 -17.90 -26.53 -34.99
N GLU A 32 -18.74 -25.81 -34.22
CA GLU A 32 -18.49 -25.48 -32.82
C GLU A 32 -18.70 -26.70 -31.92
N VAL A 33 -17.81 -26.88 -30.95
CA VAL A 33 -18.07 -27.75 -29.78
C VAL A 33 -19.20 -27.10 -28.98
N VAL A 34 -20.39 -27.69 -29.03
CA VAL A 34 -21.61 -27.13 -28.44
C VAL A 34 -21.53 -27.18 -26.91
N ALA A 35 -21.17 -26.06 -26.30
CA ALA A 35 -21.41 -25.82 -24.88
C ALA A 35 -22.89 -25.51 -24.64
N SER A 36 -23.43 -25.93 -23.48
CA SER A 36 -24.82 -25.63 -23.12
C SER A 36 -25.09 -24.11 -23.17
N PRO A 37 -26.31 -23.67 -23.55
CA PRO A 37 -26.64 -22.25 -23.66
C PRO A 37 -26.35 -21.45 -22.38
N GLU A 38 -26.66 -22.03 -21.22
CA GLU A 38 -26.41 -21.43 -19.91
C GLU A 38 -24.92 -21.24 -19.61
N LEU A 39 -24.10 -22.25 -19.92
CA LEU A 39 -22.65 -22.16 -19.72
C LEU A 39 -22.03 -21.09 -20.64
N ARG A 40 -22.52 -20.98 -21.88
CA ARG A 40 -22.10 -19.90 -22.80
C ARG A 40 -22.47 -18.52 -22.27
N ALA A 41 -23.68 -18.36 -21.72
CA ALA A 41 -24.11 -17.11 -21.10
C ALA A 41 -23.23 -16.75 -19.88
N ALA A 42 -22.95 -17.73 -19.02
CA ALA A 42 -22.07 -17.54 -17.85
C ALA A 42 -20.66 -17.08 -18.25
N TRP A 43 -20.03 -17.72 -19.25
CA TRP A 43 -18.72 -17.28 -19.75
C TRP A 43 -18.77 -15.88 -20.34
N ARG A 44 -19.81 -15.52 -21.11
CA ARG A 44 -19.96 -14.17 -21.66
C ARG A 44 -20.01 -13.11 -20.57
N VAL A 45 -20.80 -13.34 -19.51
CA VAL A 45 -20.87 -12.44 -18.37
C VAL A 45 -19.52 -12.34 -17.66
N LEU A 46 -18.85 -13.48 -17.44
CA LEU A 46 -17.54 -13.54 -16.81
C LEU A 46 -16.48 -12.72 -17.59
N PHE A 47 -16.42 -12.90 -18.92
CA PHE A 47 -15.52 -12.15 -19.79
C PHE A 47 -15.88 -10.66 -19.85
N ALA A 48 -17.16 -10.33 -20.00
CA ALA A 48 -17.61 -8.93 -20.02
C ALA A 48 -17.26 -8.23 -18.71
N PHE A 49 -17.54 -8.85 -17.57
CA PHE A 49 -17.15 -8.35 -16.26
C PHE A 49 -15.64 -8.16 -16.15
N ALA A 50 -14.84 -9.15 -16.59
CA ALA A 50 -13.39 -9.07 -16.53
C ALA A 50 -12.85 -7.88 -17.35
N CYS A 51 -13.31 -7.72 -18.59
CA CYS A 51 -12.89 -6.63 -19.47
C CYS A 51 -13.32 -5.25 -18.95
N VAL A 52 -14.60 -5.11 -18.55
CA VAL A 52 -15.13 -3.83 -18.05
C VAL A 52 -14.44 -3.44 -16.75
N SER A 53 -14.31 -4.37 -15.80
CA SER A 53 -13.62 -4.11 -14.53
C SER A 53 -12.15 -3.78 -14.75
N PHE A 54 -11.47 -4.49 -15.65
CA PHE A 54 -10.09 -4.17 -16.00
C PHE A 54 -9.92 -2.74 -16.51
N VAL A 55 -10.75 -2.32 -17.48
CA VAL A 55 -10.68 -0.97 -18.06
C VAL A 55 -11.00 0.09 -17.01
N LEU A 56 -12.12 -0.07 -16.27
CA LEU A 56 -12.55 0.90 -15.27
C LEU A 56 -11.55 1.04 -14.13
N TRP A 57 -11.09 -0.07 -13.53
CA TRP A 57 -10.19 -0.02 -12.40
C TRP A 57 -8.78 0.46 -12.78
N THR A 58 -8.30 0.10 -13.96
CA THR A 58 -7.03 0.63 -14.48
C THR A 58 -7.13 2.14 -14.69
N ALA A 59 -8.25 2.64 -15.23
CA ALA A 59 -8.47 4.07 -15.43
C ALA A 59 -8.60 4.85 -14.10
N MET A 60 -9.25 4.28 -13.08
CA MET A 60 -9.47 4.97 -11.80
C MET A 60 -8.23 4.97 -10.89
N HIS A 61 -7.56 3.84 -10.78
CA HIS A 61 -6.60 3.63 -9.69
C HIS A 61 -5.24 3.12 -10.11
N SER A 62 -5.07 2.52 -11.31
CA SER A 62 -3.80 1.99 -11.83
C SER A 62 -2.84 1.36 -10.80
N ILE A 63 -3.39 0.75 -9.74
CA ILE A 63 -2.66 0.10 -8.63
C ILE A 63 -3.03 -1.38 -8.66
N TYR A 64 -2.01 -2.23 -8.59
CA TYR A 64 -2.14 -3.68 -8.71
C TYR A 64 -3.18 -4.30 -7.76
N ARG A 65 -3.36 -3.74 -6.55
CA ARG A 65 -4.34 -4.22 -5.55
C ARG A 65 -5.77 -4.34 -6.09
N TYR A 66 -6.13 -3.52 -7.08
CA TYR A 66 -7.46 -3.55 -7.66
C TYR A 66 -7.64 -4.64 -8.72
N LEU A 67 -6.56 -5.29 -9.17
CA LEU A 67 -6.61 -6.44 -10.07
C LEU A 67 -6.85 -7.77 -9.33
N LEU A 68 -6.84 -7.79 -7.99
CA LEU A 68 -7.06 -9.01 -7.19
C LEU A 68 -8.32 -9.80 -7.59
N PRO A 69 -9.49 -9.17 -7.82
CA PRO A 69 -10.66 -9.93 -8.28
C PRO A 69 -10.43 -10.59 -9.65
N LEU A 70 -9.70 -9.94 -10.56
CA LEU A 70 -9.36 -10.51 -11.87
C LEU A 70 -8.34 -11.65 -11.76
N GLU A 71 -7.40 -11.58 -10.81
CA GLU A 71 -6.51 -12.69 -10.50
C GLU A 71 -7.26 -13.90 -9.95
N LEU A 72 -8.23 -13.69 -9.05
CA LEU A 72 -9.05 -14.79 -8.53
C LEU A 72 -9.85 -15.47 -9.65
N MET A 73 -10.30 -14.69 -10.64
CA MET A 73 -11.01 -15.19 -11.82
C MET A 73 -10.09 -15.75 -12.90
N SER A 74 -8.78 -15.49 -12.86
CA SER A 74 -7.87 -15.85 -13.94
C SER A 74 -7.83 -17.36 -14.16
N GLY A 75 -7.93 -18.17 -13.11
CA GLY A 75 -7.98 -19.62 -13.21
C GLY A 75 -9.18 -20.10 -14.04
N ALA A 76 -10.37 -19.58 -13.73
CA ALA A 76 -11.58 -19.90 -14.50
C ALA A 76 -11.44 -19.42 -15.95
N LEU A 77 -11.02 -18.18 -16.17
CA LEU A 77 -10.85 -17.62 -17.52
C LEU A 77 -9.84 -18.41 -18.35
N ILE A 78 -8.71 -18.82 -17.78
CA ILE A 78 -7.71 -19.66 -18.44
C ILE A 78 -8.32 -21.00 -18.86
N VAL A 79 -9.06 -21.68 -17.98
CA VAL A 79 -9.75 -22.95 -18.31
C VAL A 79 -10.79 -22.74 -19.41
N GLY A 80 -11.54 -21.63 -19.35
CA GLY A 80 -12.49 -21.24 -20.39
C GLY A 80 -11.80 -21.06 -21.74
N LEU A 81 -10.65 -20.39 -21.78
CA LEU A 81 -9.88 -20.14 -23.00
C LEU A 81 -9.18 -21.40 -23.53
N LEU A 82 -8.69 -22.28 -22.67
CA LEU A 82 -8.03 -23.53 -23.07
C LEU A 82 -8.96 -24.43 -23.92
N ARG A 83 -10.27 -24.34 -23.73
CA ARG A 83 -11.26 -25.06 -24.56
C ARG A 83 -11.20 -24.69 -26.05
N PHE A 84 -10.67 -23.53 -26.42
CA PHE A 84 -10.51 -23.13 -27.82
C PHE A 84 -9.35 -23.85 -28.52
N PHE A 85 -8.34 -24.29 -27.75
CA PHE A 85 -7.09 -24.84 -28.27
C PHE A 85 -6.93 -26.34 -28.01
N VAL A 86 -7.55 -26.86 -26.95
CA VAL A 86 -7.32 -28.23 -26.47
C VAL A 86 -8.59 -29.07 -26.66
N ALA A 87 -8.42 -30.26 -27.24
CA ALA A 87 -9.52 -31.21 -27.38
C ALA A 87 -10.07 -31.64 -26.00
N PRO A 88 -11.38 -31.92 -25.86
CA PRO A 88 -12.00 -32.21 -24.55
C PRO A 88 -11.30 -33.31 -23.74
N ARG A 89 -10.80 -34.36 -24.42
CA ARG A 89 -10.05 -35.47 -23.78
C ARG A 89 -8.75 -35.04 -23.08
N TRP A 90 -8.10 -33.98 -23.56
CA TRP A 90 -6.83 -33.48 -23.02
C TRP A 90 -7.03 -32.27 -22.10
N LEU A 91 -8.24 -31.71 -22.02
CA LEU A 91 -8.51 -30.50 -21.26
C LEU A 91 -8.18 -30.63 -19.76
N PRO A 92 -8.48 -31.75 -19.06
CA PRO A 92 -8.08 -31.92 -17.67
C PRO A 92 -6.56 -31.90 -17.50
N ILE A 93 -5.83 -32.60 -18.39
CA ILE A 93 -4.36 -32.69 -18.35
C ILE A 93 -3.73 -31.31 -18.60
N ALA A 94 -4.20 -30.58 -19.63
CA ALA A 94 -3.73 -29.24 -19.94
C ALA A 94 -4.02 -28.25 -18.80
N THR A 95 -5.20 -28.34 -18.20
CA THR A 95 -5.58 -27.51 -17.04
C THR A 95 -4.66 -27.76 -15.86
N THR A 96 -4.43 -29.02 -15.49
CA THR A 96 -3.53 -29.39 -14.40
C THR A 96 -2.10 -28.95 -14.67
N ALA A 97 -1.61 -29.11 -15.90
CA ALA A 97 -0.27 -28.69 -16.29
C ALA A 97 -0.09 -27.16 -16.18
N VAL A 98 -1.06 -26.39 -16.67
CA VAL A 98 -1.04 -24.92 -16.55
C VAL A 98 -1.16 -24.48 -15.10
N ALA A 99 -2.04 -25.10 -14.31
CA ALA A 99 -2.16 -24.83 -12.89
C ALA A 99 -0.84 -25.09 -12.15
N ALA A 100 -0.24 -26.27 -12.37
CA ALA A 100 1.06 -26.62 -11.80
C ALA A 100 2.15 -25.60 -12.20
N LEU A 101 2.23 -25.24 -13.48
CA LEU A 101 3.15 -24.21 -13.95
C LEU A 101 2.96 -22.90 -13.18
N THR A 102 1.73 -22.40 -13.07
CA THR A 102 1.45 -21.14 -12.37
C THR A 102 1.79 -21.22 -10.87
N ILE A 103 1.45 -22.32 -10.20
CA ILE A 103 1.68 -22.50 -8.75
C ILE A 103 3.18 -22.64 -8.45
N PHE A 104 3.92 -23.44 -9.21
CA PHE A 104 5.34 -23.71 -8.93
C PHE A 104 6.28 -22.60 -9.41
N THR A 105 5.83 -21.72 -10.31
CA THR A 105 6.68 -20.63 -10.83
C THR A 105 6.39 -19.27 -10.21
N VAL A 106 5.28 -19.12 -9.48
CA VAL A 106 4.93 -17.87 -8.79
C VAL A 106 6.02 -17.53 -7.77
N ARG A 107 6.44 -16.27 -7.76
CA ARG A 107 7.27 -15.72 -6.71
C ARG A 107 6.61 -14.46 -6.21
N TYR A 108 6.07 -14.53 -5.01
CA TYR A 108 5.51 -13.37 -4.34
C TYR A 108 6.64 -12.42 -3.94
N PRO A 109 6.41 -11.10 -4.06
CA PRO A 109 7.36 -10.14 -3.54
C PRO A 109 7.35 -10.23 -2.01
N ASP A 110 8.48 -9.91 -1.42
CA ASP A 110 8.54 -9.76 0.02
C ASP A 110 7.95 -8.40 0.39
N TRP A 111 6.64 -8.36 0.66
CA TRP A 111 5.90 -7.14 1.00
C TRP A 111 6.22 -6.64 2.42
N TRP A 112 7.51 -6.49 2.73
CA TRP A 112 7.96 -6.07 4.06
C TRP A 112 7.52 -7.04 5.17
N HIS A 113 7.46 -8.35 4.87
CA HIS A 113 7.23 -9.35 5.90
C HIS A 113 8.53 -9.55 6.70
N ASN A 114 8.42 -9.54 8.02
CA ASN A 114 9.51 -9.94 8.88
C ASN A 114 9.41 -11.43 9.17
N GLU A 115 10.55 -12.03 9.53
CA GLU A 115 10.57 -13.39 10.05
C GLU A 115 9.72 -13.51 11.31
N TYR A 116 9.14 -14.70 11.53
CA TYR A 116 8.41 -14.98 12.75
C TYR A 116 9.34 -14.84 13.95
N SER A 117 8.91 -14.06 14.95
CA SER A 117 9.61 -13.86 16.22
C SER A 117 8.67 -14.14 17.39
N GLN A 118 9.23 -14.25 18.60
CA GLN A 118 8.47 -14.55 19.82
C GLN A 118 7.41 -13.47 20.12
N HIS A 119 7.69 -12.21 19.79
CA HIS A 119 6.76 -11.09 19.92
C HIS A 119 6.50 -10.46 18.56
N TYR A 120 5.24 -10.10 18.31
CA TYR A 120 4.86 -9.47 17.06
C TYR A 120 5.56 -8.11 16.86
N PHE A 121 5.54 -7.27 17.90
CA PHE A 121 6.28 -6.02 17.96
C PHE A 121 7.25 -6.04 19.12
N GLU A 122 8.53 -5.88 18.82
CA GLU A 122 9.56 -5.55 19.80
C GLU A 122 9.97 -4.10 19.54
N VAL A 123 9.73 -3.22 20.50
CA VAL A 123 9.99 -1.78 20.39
C VAL A 123 10.65 -1.31 21.67
N LYS A 124 11.81 -0.67 21.51
CA LYS A 124 12.56 -0.06 22.63
C LYS A 124 12.51 1.46 22.46
N VAL A 125 11.55 2.08 23.13
CA VAL A 125 11.42 3.55 23.16
C VAL A 125 12.39 4.09 24.23
N PRO A 126 13.25 5.06 23.90
CA PRO A 126 14.12 5.71 24.88
C PRO A 126 13.28 6.55 25.86
N PRO A 127 13.82 6.92 27.03
CA PRO A 127 13.14 7.81 27.95
C PRO A 127 12.71 9.11 27.26
N ILE A 128 11.42 9.43 27.36
CA ILE A 128 10.78 10.63 26.83
C ILE A 128 10.08 11.34 27.99
N ALA A 129 9.98 12.67 27.89
CA ALA A 129 9.32 13.46 28.90
C ALA A 129 7.81 13.17 28.96
N ASP A 130 7.25 13.29 30.17
CA ASP A 130 5.81 13.17 30.41
C ASP A 130 5.03 14.24 29.62
N ARG A 131 3.79 13.91 29.25
CA ARG A 131 2.85 14.75 28.50
C ARG A 131 3.39 15.29 27.17
N ALA A 132 4.39 14.64 26.59
CA ALA A 132 4.99 15.09 25.35
C ALA A 132 4.04 15.00 24.14
N VAL A 133 4.21 15.92 23.18
CA VAL A 133 3.58 15.81 21.86
C VAL A 133 4.61 15.28 20.85
N VAL A 134 4.26 14.19 20.17
CA VAL A 134 5.13 13.54 19.18
C VAL A 134 4.52 13.68 17.78
N LEU A 135 5.26 14.31 16.87
CA LEU A 135 4.87 14.52 15.48
C LEU A 135 5.46 13.42 14.60
N LEU A 136 4.61 12.69 13.89
CA LEU A 136 5.04 11.80 12.81
C LEU A 136 5.26 12.66 11.56
N THR A 137 6.51 12.87 11.19
CA THR A 137 6.90 13.88 10.18
C THR A 137 6.97 13.34 8.75
N ILE A 138 6.70 12.05 8.56
CA ILE A 138 6.78 11.37 7.28
C ILE A 138 5.64 10.37 7.11
N GLY A 139 5.35 10.01 5.87
CA GLY A 139 4.28 9.07 5.52
C GLY A 139 4.61 7.58 5.77
N GLU A 140 5.80 7.25 6.28
CA GLU A 140 6.14 5.86 6.63
C GLU A 140 5.29 5.36 7.81
N PRO A 141 4.89 4.08 7.81
CA PRO A 141 3.96 3.53 8.79
C PRO A 141 4.63 3.29 10.14
N MET A 142 4.86 4.36 10.91
CA MET A 142 5.53 4.28 12.23
C MET A 142 4.54 4.28 13.42
N ALA A 143 3.23 4.34 13.16
CA ALA A 143 2.24 4.44 14.24
C ALA A 143 2.20 3.21 15.18
N TYR A 144 2.80 2.08 14.79
CA TYR A 144 2.86 0.88 15.63
C TYR A 144 3.78 1.02 16.84
N VAL A 145 4.71 1.99 16.88
CA VAL A 145 5.55 2.23 18.06
C VAL A 145 4.85 3.06 19.14
N LEU A 146 3.76 3.76 18.80
CA LEU A 146 3.10 4.71 19.71
C LEU A 146 2.56 4.08 21.00
N PRO A 147 2.02 2.83 21.00
CA PRO A 147 1.58 2.18 22.24
C PRO A 147 2.71 1.92 23.25
N PHE A 148 3.98 2.02 22.86
CA PHE A 148 5.15 1.80 23.72
C PHE A 148 5.69 3.10 24.34
N PHE A 149 5.09 4.24 24.00
CA PHE A 149 5.38 5.52 24.65
C PHE A 149 4.59 5.66 25.97
N PRO A 150 4.94 6.64 26.83
CA PRO A 150 4.14 6.99 27.99
C PRO A 150 2.66 7.24 27.64
N PRO A 151 1.71 6.77 28.48
CA PRO A 151 0.28 6.81 28.18
C PRO A 151 -0.33 8.22 28.16
N ASP A 152 0.39 9.22 28.67
CA ASP A 152 0.01 10.62 28.68
C ASP A 152 0.55 11.42 27.48
N GLY A 153 1.28 10.76 26.58
CA GLY A 153 1.76 11.34 25.33
C GLY A 153 0.64 11.58 24.31
N ARG A 154 0.79 12.63 23.50
CA ARG A 154 -0.13 12.97 22.41
C ARG A 154 0.57 12.83 21.06
N PHE A 155 -0.02 12.09 20.14
CA PHE A 155 0.60 11.77 18.86
C PHE A 155 -0.11 12.45 17.70
N LEU A 156 0.65 13.09 16.80
CA LEU A 156 0.12 13.86 15.68
C LEU A 156 0.67 13.34 14.36
N GLY A 157 -0.21 12.83 13.50
CA GLY A 157 0.11 12.44 12.13
C GLY A 157 0.28 13.65 11.22
N ALA A 158 1.41 14.35 11.34
CA ALA A 158 1.65 15.60 10.61
C ALA A 158 1.91 15.38 9.11
N ASN A 159 2.39 14.20 8.71
CA ASN A 159 2.51 13.80 7.31
C ASN A 159 2.10 12.33 7.13
N ASN A 160 1.10 12.05 6.30
CA ASN A 160 0.56 10.73 5.96
C ASN A 160 -0.43 10.84 4.78
N ASN A 161 -1.19 9.76 4.51
CA ASN A 161 -2.18 9.73 3.43
C ASN A 161 -3.36 10.73 3.59
N PHE A 162 -3.63 11.20 4.81
CA PHE A 162 -4.73 12.11 5.16
C PHE A 162 -4.29 13.56 5.34
N ASN A 163 -3.05 13.81 5.76
CA ASN A 163 -2.50 15.13 6.02
C ASN A 163 -1.08 15.27 5.47
N ASP A 164 -0.74 16.44 4.94
CA ASP A 164 0.61 16.80 4.54
C ASP A 164 0.84 18.30 4.82
N PRO A 165 2.10 18.79 4.89
CA PRO A 165 2.41 20.17 5.24
C PRO A 165 1.73 21.24 4.36
N ARG A 166 1.29 20.88 3.16
CA ARG A 166 0.67 21.81 2.20
C ARG A 166 -0.85 21.79 2.27
N ARG A 167 -1.47 20.82 2.97
CA ARG A 167 -2.93 20.75 3.08
C ARG A 167 -3.48 21.90 3.91
N ARG A 168 -4.63 22.40 3.45
CA ARG A 168 -5.43 23.40 4.17
C ARG A 168 -6.80 22.80 4.47
N ASN A 169 -6.93 22.15 5.62
CA ASN A 169 -8.18 21.57 6.10
C ASN A 169 -8.26 21.66 7.64
N ARG A 170 -9.38 21.21 8.22
CA ARG A 170 -9.60 21.27 9.68
C ARG A 170 -8.60 20.42 10.47
N LEU A 171 -8.18 19.27 9.94
CA LEU A 171 -7.17 18.42 10.58
C LEU A 171 -5.81 19.12 10.65
N ALA A 172 -5.36 19.73 9.55
CA ALA A 172 -4.13 20.50 9.50
C ALA A 172 -4.17 21.69 10.48
N ALA A 173 -5.31 22.40 10.54
CA ALA A 173 -5.51 23.50 11.48
C ALA A 173 -5.45 23.04 12.94
N GLU A 174 -6.06 21.90 13.27
CA GLU A 174 -6.03 21.33 14.61
C GLU A 174 -4.62 20.86 15.00
N ILE A 175 -3.90 20.19 14.11
CA ILE A 175 -2.49 19.81 14.35
C ILE A 175 -1.66 21.06 14.63
N ALA A 176 -1.78 22.09 13.79
CA ALA A 176 -1.04 23.34 13.99
C ALA A 176 -1.42 24.06 15.29
N LYS A 177 -2.69 24.03 15.68
CA LYS A 177 -3.17 24.58 16.95
C LYS A 177 -2.51 23.87 18.14
N VAL A 178 -2.56 22.54 18.15
CA VAL A 178 -1.97 21.73 19.21
C VAL A 178 -0.48 21.98 19.35
N VAL A 179 0.24 22.06 18.25
CA VAL A 179 1.68 22.33 18.26
C VAL A 179 2.00 23.71 18.83
N ARG A 180 1.19 24.73 18.52
CA ARG A 180 1.41 26.10 19.03
C ARG A 180 1.02 26.28 20.49
N GLU A 181 -0.07 25.64 20.93
CA GLU A 181 -0.64 25.82 22.27
C GLU A 181 -0.04 24.85 23.30
N HIS A 182 0.81 23.91 22.89
CA HIS A 182 1.40 22.95 23.80
C HIS A 182 2.64 23.51 24.49
N ASP A 183 2.55 23.69 25.81
CA ASP A 183 3.67 24.17 26.63
C ASP A 183 4.71 23.09 27.00
N GLY A 184 4.41 21.81 26.70
CA GLY A 184 5.25 20.67 27.03
C GLY A 184 6.28 20.32 25.94
N PRO A 185 7.08 19.28 26.16
CA PRO A 185 8.11 18.84 25.22
C PRO A 185 7.53 18.34 23.89
N LEU A 186 8.07 18.87 22.80
CA LEU A 186 7.76 18.44 21.44
C LEU A 186 8.83 17.48 20.93
N TYR A 187 8.42 16.44 20.19
CA TYR A 187 9.32 15.50 19.53
C TYR A 187 8.91 15.24 18.09
N SER A 188 9.87 14.94 17.22
CA SER A 188 9.62 14.38 15.89
C SER A 188 9.95 12.91 15.85
N LEU A 189 9.14 12.14 15.15
CA LEU A 189 9.37 10.75 14.80
C LEU A 189 9.59 10.64 13.28
N SER A 190 10.76 10.15 12.85
CA SER A 190 11.14 10.03 11.44
C SER A 190 11.98 8.78 11.12
N PHE A 191 11.77 8.23 9.92
CA PHE A 191 12.54 7.13 9.32
C PHE A 191 12.66 7.32 7.78
N PRO A 192 13.85 7.46 7.19
CA PRO A 192 15.16 7.46 7.84
C PRO A 192 15.38 8.70 8.71
N ALA A 193 16.47 8.69 9.48
CA ALA A 193 16.92 9.84 10.27
C ALA A 193 17.02 11.12 9.43
N GLY A 194 16.61 12.25 10.01
CA GLY A 194 16.59 13.56 9.36
C GLY A 194 15.37 13.85 8.47
N ALA A 195 14.55 12.84 8.13
CA ALA A 195 13.44 12.99 7.19
C ALA A 195 12.30 13.89 7.72
N GLY A 196 11.46 14.40 6.81
CA GLY A 196 10.34 15.29 7.15
C GLY A 196 10.67 16.75 7.53
N PRO A 197 11.70 17.41 6.96
CA PRO A 197 12.02 18.81 7.29
C PRO A 197 10.88 19.77 6.91
N GLU A 198 10.10 19.47 5.86
CA GLU A 198 8.95 20.29 5.42
C GLU A 198 7.87 20.41 6.50
N VAL A 199 7.61 19.33 7.24
CA VAL A 199 6.67 19.35 8.38
C VAL A 199 7.18 20.29 9.47
N LEU A 200 8.47 20.16 9.82
CA LEU A 200 9.06 20.98 10.87
C LEU A 200 9.02 22.46 10.49
N GLN A 201 9.38 22.79 9.24
CA GLN A 201 9.30 24.15 8.71
C GLN A 201 7.87 24.71 8.71
N ALA A 202 6.87 23.92 8.30
CA ALA A 202 5.47 24.33 8.29
C ALA A 202 4.93 24.66 9.70
N HIS A 203 5.54 24.08 10.74
CA HIS A 203 5.21 24.33 12.14
C HIS A 203 6.21 25.25 12.86
N GLN A 204 7.17 25.83 12.16
CA GLN A 204 8.25 26.65 12.73
C GLN A 204 9.02 25.94 13.85
N LEU A 205 9.25 24.64 13.67
CA LEU A 205 10.01 23.79 14.58
C LEU A 205 11.39 23.49 14.01
N ARG A 206 12.35 23.29 14.91
CA ARG A 206 13.68 22.77 14.61
C ARG A 206 14.05 21.65 15.58
N ARG A 207 14.87 20.70 15.11
CA ARG A 207 15.45 19.67 15.97
C ARG A 207 16.51 20.32 16.87
N VAL A 208 16.53 19.91 18.13
CA VAL A 208 17.56 20.32 19.08
C VAL A 208 18.84 19.55 18.75
N ASP A 209 19.97 20.23 18.63
CA ASP A 209 21.26 19.60 18.38
C ASP A 209 21.63 18.64 19.52
N GLY A 210 21.99 17.39 19.18
CA GLY A 210 22.23 16.33 20.17
C GLY A 210 20.99 15.84 20.90
N GLY A 211 19.79 16.34 20.57
CA GLY A 211 18.52 15.98 21.19
C GLY A 211 17.81 14.77 20.55
N CYS A 212 18.52 13.97 19.76
CA CYS A 212 17.97 12.84 19.02
C CYS A 212 18.37 11.49 19.66
N ALA A 213 17.40 10.59 19.74
CA ALA A 213 17.56 9.22 20.20
C ALA A 213 17.00 8.24 19.15
N ARG A 214 17.39 6.97 19.27
CA ARG A 214 16.93 5.89 18.37
C ARG A 214 15.89 5.03 19.07
N ILE A 215 14.82 4.72 18.36
CA ILE A 215 13.85 3.68 18.72
C ILE A 215 14.22 2.45 17.92
N GLU A 216 14.65 1.41 18.62
CA GLU A 216 14.98 0.13 18.01
C GLU A 216 13.73 -0.74 17.94
N THR A 217 13.52 -1.38 16.79
CA THR A 217 12.38 -2.27 16.59
C THR A 217 12.71 -3.44 15.67
N ASN A 218 11.99 -4.55 15.84
CA ASN A 218 12.05 -5.72 14.96
C ASN A 218 11.35 -5.52 13.60
N MET A 219 10.78 -4.33 13.35
CA MET A 219 10.18 -3.96 12.08
C MET A 219 11.20 -3.33 11.13
N VAL A 220 10.94 -3.39 9.82
CA VAL A 220 11.87 -2.89 8.80
C VAL A 220 12.09 -1.37 8.87
N THR A 221 11.13 -0.61 9.41
CA THR A 221 11.31 0.81 9.76
C THR A 221 12.11 0.92 11.06
N SER A 222 13.40 0.58 11.01
CA SER A 222 14.31 0.57 12.16
C SER A 222 15.74 0.94 11.72
N PRO A 223 16.48 1.76 12.49
CA PRO A 223 16.05 2.47 13.69
C PRO A 223 15.20 3.71 13.34
N ILE A 224 14.14 3.96 14.11
CA ILE A 224 13.36 5.21 13.99
C ILE A 224 14.06 6.30 14.79
N GLU A 225 14.18 7.49 14.23
CA GLU A 225 14.72 8.66 14.91
C GLU A 225 13.63 9.39 15.69
N LEU A 226 13.89 9.61 16.98
CA LEU A 226 13.09 10.44 17.87
C LEU A 226 13.93 11.66 18.27
N CYS A 227 13.57 12.84 17.79
CA CYS A 227 14.30 14.07 18.13
C CYS A 227 13.45 15.02 18.95
N ARG A 228 14.03 15.59 20.00
CA ARG A 228 13.44 16.74 20.69
C ARG A 228 13.38 17.93 19.74
N LEU A 229 12.28 18.65 19.79
CA LEU A 229 12.02 19.84 18.99
C LEU A 229 11.96 21.08 19.87
N GLU A 230 12.26 22.20 19.25
CA GLU A 230 12.04 23.53 19.80
C GLU A 230 11.47 24.46 18.72
N HIS A 231 10.75 25.48 19.13
CA HIS A 231 10.31 26.52 18.21
C HIS A 231 11.53 27.29 17.68
N GLY A 232 11.54 27.56 16.38
CA GLY A 232 12.49 28.48 15.76
C GLY A 232 12.35 29.88 16.36
N ASP A 233 13.45 30.64 16.39
CA ASP A 233 13.58 31.92 17.10
C ASP A 233 12.61 33.03 16.64
N GLY A 234 11.75 32.79 15.64
CA GLY A 234 10.71 33.71 15.19
C GLY A 234 9.34 33.57 15.89
N ALA A 235 9.09 32.51 16.68
CA ALA A 235 7.73 32.23 17.18
C ALA A 235 7.39 32.88 18.54
N ARG A 236 8.39 33.29 19.34
CA ARG A 236 8.14 33.85 20.69
C ARG A 236 7.86 35.36 20.71
N THR A 237 8.12 36.07 19.62
CA THR A 237 7.99 37.53 19.57
C THR A 237 6.54 38.01 19.36
N GLU A 238 5.66 37.18 18.78
CA GLU A 238 4.24 37.58 18.58
C GLU A 238 3.35 37.40 19.81
N ALA A 239 3.78 36.63 20.83
CA ALA A 239 2.97 36.36 22.02
C ALA A 239 3.10 37.42 23.14
N SER A 240 3.88 38.49 22.95
CA SER A 240 4.25 39.43 24.01
C SER A 240 3.85 40.89 23.79
N GLN A 241 2.97 41.20 22.82
CA GLN A 241 2.36 42.53 22.75
C GLN A 241 1.05 42.58 23.56
N PRO A 242 1.01 43.31 24.70
CA PRO A 242 -0.24 43.61 25.37
C PRO A 242 -0.99 44.64 24.51
N GLN A 243 -2.25 44.35 24.20
CA GLN A 243 -3.17 45.32 23.60
C GLN A 243 -3.43 46.41 24.65
N GLY A 244 -2.86 47.59 24.42
CA GLY A 244 -3.26 48.83 25.08
C GLY A 244 -4.45 49.46 24.38
#